data_AF-A0AAV0DM19-F1
#
_entry.id   AF-A0AAV0DM19-F1
#
_cell.length_a   1.000
_cell.length_b   1.000
_cell.length_c   1.000
_cell.angle_alpha   90.00
_cell.angle_beta   90.00
_cell.angle_gamma   90.00
#
_symmetry.space_group_name_H-M   'P 1'
#
loop_
_entity.id
_entity.type
_entity.pdbx_description
1 polymer ?
#
loop_
_entity_poly.entity_id
_entity_poly.type
_entity_poly.pdbx_seq_one_letter_code
_entity_poly.pdbx_strand_id
1 'polypeptide(L)'
;MKKNYQDMPSKTPIGVGRWIGGVYYFHFLDRIQALSISASSSRDLWHSRLGHPSKKVLRLVSRHNEYLFDVDFQNNCDACSRVKQTRDVFNNNLARAVEPFEMI
;
A
#
# COMPACT_ATOMS: atom_id res chain seq x y z
N MET A 1 -39.65 -7.32 6.54
CA MET A 1 -38.88 -7.69 7.74
C MET A 1 -37.44 -7.23 7.56
N LYS A 2 -36.88 -6.45 8.50
CA LYS A 2 -35.46 -6.04 8.48
C LYS A 2 -34.62 -7.16 9.08
N LYS A 3 -33.75 -7.81 8.30
CA LYS A 3 -32.74 -8.75 8.83
C LYS A 3 -31.52 -7.93 9.26
N ASN A 4 -31.18 -8.01 10.55
CA ASN A 4 -29.97 -7.40 11.10
C ASN A 4 -28.85 -8.45 11.08
N TYR A 5 -27.82 -8.22 10.24
CA TYR A 5 -26.65 -9.08 10.17
C TYR A 5 -25.59 -8.54 11.14
N GLN A 6 -25.29 -9.35 12.15
CA GLN A 6 -24.27 -9.05 13.16
C GLN A 6 -23.10 -10.00 12.99
N ASP A 7 -21.89 -9.48 13.22
CA ASP A 7 -20.68 -10.26 13.34
C ASP A 7 -20.80 -11.19 14.54
N MET A 8 -20.59 -12.48 14.33
CA MET A 8 -20.90 -13.49 15.34
C MET A 8 -20.05 -13.36 16.61
N PRO A 9 -18.72 -13.10 16.55
CA PRO A 9 -17.93 -12.91 17.75
C PRO A 9 -18.12 -11.55 18.44
N SER A 10 -18.26 -10.44 17.69
CA SER A 10 -18.35 -9.10 18.29
C SER A 10 -19.78 -8.61 18.54
N LYS A 11 -20.78 -9.29 17.96
CA LYS A 11 -22.18 -8.84 17.84
C LYS A 11 -22.35 -7.45 17.23
N THR A 12 -21.31 -6.93 16.58
CA THR A 12 -21.38 -5.62 15.92
C THR A 12 -22.13 -5.75 14.61
N PRO A 13 -22.98 -4.78 14.22
CA PRO A 13 -23.62 -4.80 12.91
C PRO A 13 -22.55 -4.71 11.82
N ILE A 14 -22.49 -5.71 10.92
CA ILE A 14 -21.49 -5.77 9.83
C ILE A 14 -21.81 -4.75 8.72
N GLY A 15 -23.05 -4.25 8.68
CA GLY A 15 -23.44 -3.20 7.75
C GLY A 15 -24.74 -2.52 8.12
N VAL A 16 -24.82 -1.22 7.83
CA VAL A 16 -26.01 -0.37 7.97
C VAL A 16 -26.76 -0.17 6.65
N GLY A 17 -26.37 -0.92 5.60
CA GLY A 17 -26.94 -0.79 4.27
C GLY A 17 -28.38 -1.33 4.19
N ARG A 18 -29.25 -0.60 3.47
CA ARG A 18 -30.62 -1.05 3.20
C ARG A 18 -30.61 -1.98 1.99
N TRP A 19 -31.14 -3.19 2.15
CA TRP A 19 -31.35 -4.11 1.02
C TRP A 19 -32.57 -3.68 0.20
N ILE A 20 -32.38 -3.43 -1.09
CA ILE A 20 -33.46 -3.07 -2.03
C ILE A 20 -33.17 -3.77 -3.37
N GLY A 21 -34.10 -4.60 -3.85
CA GLY A 21 -34.03 -5.20 -5.19
C GLY A 21 -32.82 -6.10 -5.45
N GLY A 22 -32.26 -6.75 -4.42
CA GLY A 22 -31.11 -7.65 -4.56
C GLY A 22 -29.74 -7.00 -4.35
N VAL A 23 -29.68 -5.68 -4.14
CA VAL A 23 -28.43 -4.96 -3.85
C VAL A 23 -28.51 -4.23 -2.51
N TYR A 24 -27.36 -4.03 -1.85
CA TYR A 24 -27.26 -3.28 -0.60
C TYR A 24 -26.92 -1.81 -0.89
N TYR A 25 -27.81 -0.91 -0.49
CA TYR A 25 -27.60 0.54 -0.57
C TYR A 25 -27.01 1.03 0.76
N PHE A 26 -25.77 1.50 0.72
CA PHE A 26 -25.18 2.21 1.84
C PHE A 26 -25.69 3.66 1.84
N HIS A 27 -26.59 3.99 2.78
CA HIS A 27 -26.95 5.38 3.02
C HIS A 27 -25.81 6.03 3.81
N PHE A 28 -25.07 6.92 3.16
CA PHE A 28 -24.16 7.81 3.88
C PHE A 28 -24.96 8.54 4.97
N LEU A 29 -24.54 8.42 6.23
CA LEU A 29 -25.12 9.20 7.31
C LEU A 29 -24.77 10.68 7.07
N ASP A 30 -25.74 11.57 7.27
CA ASP A 30 -25.61 13.04 7.10
C ASP A 30 -24.51 13.69 7.96
N ARG A 31 -23.87 12.91 8.84
CA ARG A 31 -22.75 13.35 9.66
C ARG A 31 -21.47 12.66 9.16
N ILE A 32 -20.90 13.21 8.09
CA ILE A 32 -19.48 13.00 7.79
C ILE A 32 -18.72 13.73 8.88
N GLN A 33 -18.49 13.07 10.01
CA GLN A 33 -17.49 13.52 10.95
C GLN A 33 -16.15 13.25 10.26
N ALA A 34 -15.56 14.30 9.69
CA ALA A 34 -14.21 14.21 9.15
C ALA A 34 -13.32 13.74 10.31
N LEU A 35 -12.92 12.47 10.27
CA LEU A 35 -11.98 11.93 11.25
C LEU A 35 -10.65 12.62 10.95
N SER A 36 -10.39 13.75 11.61
CA SER A 36 -9.08 14.38 11.58
C SER A 36 -8.15 13.48 12.39
N ILE A 37 -7.56 12.50 11.73
CA ILE A 37 -6.33 11.90 12.24
C ILE A 37 -5.35 13.07 12.30
N SER A 38 -4.98 13.48 13.51
CA SER A 38 -3.86 14.39 13.74
C SER A 38 -2.68 13.82 12.96
N ALA A 39 -2.37 14.44 11.81
CA ALA A 39 -1.47 13.88 10.81
C ALA A 39 -0.02 14.03 11.26
N SER A 40 0.37 13.31 12.30
CA SER A 40 1.74 12.86 12.49
C SER A 40 2.00 11.58 11.69
N SER A 41 1.23 11.35 10.61
CA SER A 41 1.44 10.19 9.75
C SER A 41 2.80 10.33 9.08
N SER A 42 3.76 9.52 9.52
CA SER A 42 5.08 9.49 8.92
C SER A 42 4.97 9.19 7.43
N ARG A 43 5.83 9.81 6.62
CA ARG A 43 5.86 9.58 5.17
C ARG A 43 5.99 8.11 4.80
N ASP A 44 6.69 7.33 5.63
CA ASP A 44 6.88 5.89 5.45
C ASP A 44 5.55 5.14 5.45
N LEU A 45 4.58 5.62 6.22
CA LEU A 45 3.22 5.08 6.25
C LEU A 45 2.51 5.34 4.92
N TRP A 46 2.59 6.55 4.39
CA TRP A 46 1.98 6.88 3.08
C TRP A 46 2.70 6.23 1.91
N HIS A 47 4.02 6.17 1.96
CA HIS A 47 4.83 5.43 1.00
C HIS A 47 4.43 3.94 0.98
N SER A 48 4.25 3.32 2.15
CA SER A 48 3.80 1.92 2.22
C SER A 48 2.36 1.74 1.77
N ARG A 49 1.43 2.61 2.23
CA ARG A 49 -0.01 2.53 1.89
C ARG A 49 -0.30 2.76 0.40
N LEU A 50 0.50 3.58 -0.28
CA LEU A 50 0.34 3.88 -1.70
C LEU A 50 1.10 2.90 -2.62
N GLY A 51 1.68 1.83 -2.07
CA GLY A 51 2.37 0.80 -2.85
C GLY A 51 3.79 1.18 -3.25
N HIS A 52 4.58 1.71 -2.32
CA HIS A 52 5.98 2.07 -2.49
C HIS A 52 6.29 2.99 -3.70
N PRO A 53 5.49 4.05 -3.94
CA PRO A 53 5.72 4.96 -5.05
C PRO A 53 7.05 5.69 -4.91
N SER A 54 7.66 6.03 -6.05
CA SER A 54 8.92 6.80 -6.07
C SER A 54 8.75 8.18 -5.42
N LYS A 55 9.86 8.77 -4.94
CA LYS A 55 9.88 10.15 -4.42
C LYS A 55 9.27 11.16 -5.40
N LYS A 56 9.43 10.96 -6.72
CA LYS A 56 8.84 11.82 -7.76
C LYS A 56 7.31 11.73 -7.76
N VAL A 57 6.75 10.52 -7.65
CA VAL A 57 5.30 10.31 -7.61
C VAL A 57 4.72 10.85 -6.31
N LEU A 58 5.38 10.60 -5.18
CA LEU A 58 4.97 11.15 -3.89
C LEU A 58 4.91 12.69 -3.93
N ARG A 59 5.92 13.34 -4.51
CA ARG A 59 5.96 14.81 -4.71
C ARG A 59 4.79 15.35 -5.53
N LEU A 60 4.31 14.62 -6.53
CA LEU A 60 3.14 15.04 -7.32
C LEU A 60 1.85 14.97 -6.51
N VAL A 61 1.71 13.93 -5.69
CA VAL A 61 0.57 13.78 -4.77
C VAL A 61 0.59 14.85 -3.68
N SER A 62 1.78 15.23 -3.19
CA SER A 62 1.95 16.31 -2.20
C SER A 62 1.35 17.63 -2.63
N ARG A 63 1.37 17.95 -3.94
CA ARG A 63 0.81 19.21 -4.46
C ARG A 63 -0.68 19.38 -4.18
N HIS A 64 -1.38 18.27 -3.96
CA HIS A 64 -2.81 18.24 -3.72
C HIS A 64 -3.14 17.95 -2.25
N ASN A 65 -2.13 17.81 -1.39
CA ASN A 65 -2.29 17.49 0.02
C ASN A 65 -1.06 17.96 0.81
N GLU A 66 -1.16 19.15 1.39
CA GLU A 66 -0.09 19.83 2.12
C GLU A 66 0.38 19.04 3.36
N TYR A 67 -0.50 18.26 3.96
CA TYR A 67 -0.22 17.46 5.16
C TYR A 67 0.71 16.28 4.95
N LEU A 68 0.97 15.91 3.69
CA LEU A 68 1.63 14.66 3.44
C LEU A 68 3.17 14.77 3.54
N PHE A 69 3.82 15.94 3.35
CA PHE A 69 5.24 15.93 2.97
C PHE A 69 6.14 17.21 3.21
N ASP A 70 7.05 17.20 4.21
CA ASP A 70 8.35 17.96 4.35
C ASP A 70 9.60 17.44 3.54
N VAL A 71 10.16 18.24 2.64
CA VAL A 71 11.00 17.95 1.44
C VAL A 71 12.07 16.81 1.46
N ASP A 72 12.52 16.30 2.60
CA ASP A 72 13.75 15.49 2.72
C ASP A 72 13.56 13.98 2.98
N PHE A 73 12.88 13.27 2.07
CA PHE A 73 12.81 11.80 2.11
C PHE A 73 14.17 11.19 1.76
N GLN A 74 14.82 10.56 2.75
CA GLN A 74 15.95 9.65 2.57
C GLN A 74 15.41 8.28 2.14
N ASN A 75 15.95 7.69 1.07
CA ASN A 75 15.46 6.44 0.48
C ASN A 75 15.79 5.19 1.33
N ASN A 76 15.38 5.15 2.60
CA ASN A 76 15.71 4.06 3.53
C ASN A 76 14.64 2.97 3.66
N CYS A 77 13.71 2.87 2.71
CA CYS A 77 12.71 1.80 2.74
C CYS A 77 13.34 0.47 2.27
N ASP A 78 13.49 -0.49 3.20
CA ASP A 78 14.08 -1.81 2.91
C ASP A 78 13.35 -2.56 1.78
N ALA A 79 12.00 -2.52 1.78
CA ALA A 79 11.20 -3.12 0.72
C ALA A 79 11.51 -2.51 -0.66
N CYS A 80 11.66 -1.18 -0.73
CA CYS A 80 12.08 -0.52 -1.97
C CYS A 80 13.48 -0.94 -2.40
N SER A 81 14.43 -1.00 -1.47
CA SER A 81 15.81 -1.39 -1.78
C SER A 81 15.89 -2.80 -2.34
N ARG A 82 15.15 -3.74 -1.78
CA ARG A 82 15.07 -5.13 -2.26
C ARG A 82 14.43 -5.25 -3.63
N VAL A 83 13.33 -4.52 -3.86
CA VAL A 83 12.57 -4.60 -5.12
C VAL A 83 13.25 -3.82 -6.25
N LYS A 84 13.89 -2.69 -5.94
CA LYS A 84 14.60 -1.85 -6.92
C LYS A 84 16.05 -2.27 -7.14
N GLN A 85 16.51 -3.34 -6.50
CA GLN A 85 17.81 -3.91 -6.79
C GLN A 85 17.79 -4.42 -8.24
N THR A 86 18.30 -3.60 -9.16
CA THR A 86 18.57 -4.04 -10.51
C THR A 86 19.72 -5.02 -10.40
N ARG A 87 19.48 -6.27 -10.81
CA ARG A 87 20.58 -7.21 -10.91
C ARG A 87 21.52 -6.69 -11.99
N ASP A 88 22.79 -6.49 -11.63
CA ASP A 88 23.80 -6.16 -12.63
C ASP A 88 23.83 -7.24 -13.71
N VAL A 89 24.34 -6.84 -14.88
CA VAL A 89 24.57 -7.80 -15.96
C VAL A 89 25.46 -8.89 -15.38
N PHE A 90 25.05 -10.15 -15.53
CA PHE A 90 25.92 -11.24 -15.14
C PHE A 90 27.25 -11.06 -15.87
N ASN A 91 28.35 -11.07 -15.12
CA ASN A 91 29.65 -11.19 -15.76
C ASN A 91 29.63 -12.47 -16.57
N ASN A 92 29.96 -12.37 -17.85
CA ASN A 92 30.15 -13.53 -18.71
C ASN A 92 31.39 -14.27 -18.19
N ASN A 93 31.22 -15.16 -17.22
CA ASN A 93 32.29 -16.07 -16.87
C ASN A 93 32.50 -17.02 -18.04
N LEU A 94 33.71 -17.00 -18.59
CA LEU A 94 34.18 -17.90 -19.65
C LEU A 94 34.45 -19.32 -19.14
N ALA A 95 34.15 -19.61 -17.87
CA ALA A 95 34.29 -20.93 -17.27
C ALA A 95 33.25 -21.88 -17.89
N ARG A 96 33.62 -22.48 -19.01
CA ARG A 96 32.90 -23.56 -19.69
C ARG A 96 33.79 -24.79 -19.61
N ALA A 97 33.27 -25.87 -19.02
CA ALA A 97 33.88 -27.18 -19.15
C ALA A 97 33.77 -27.59 -20.62
N VAL A 98 34.91 -27.91 -21.21
CA VAL A 98 35.05 -28.51 -22.53
C VAL A 98 35.02 -30.03 -22.41
N GLU A 99 35.52 -30.57 -21.29
CA GLU A 99 35.60 -32.01 -21.04
C GLU A 99 34.85 -32.46 -19.76
N PRO A 100 34.41 -33.74 -19.69
CA PRO A 100 33.83 -34.29 -18.47
C PRO A 100 34.80 -34.16 -17.27
N PHE A 101 34.28 -33.67 -16.14
CA PHE A 101 35.03 -33.49 -14.88
C PHE A 101 36.10 -32.37 -14.88
N GLU A 102 36.08 -31.44 -15.84
CA GLU A 102 37.07 -30.34 -15.90
C GLU A 102 36.88 -29.27 -14.82
N MET A 103 35.65 -29.05 -14.35
CA MET A 103 35.36 -28.19 -13.21
C MET A 103 34.93 -29.07 -12.03
N ILE A 104 35.84 -29.26 -11.07
CA ILE A 104 35.65 -29.98 -9.80
C ILE A 104 35.62 -28.98 -8.66
#